data_AF-R5D5B4-F1
#
_entry.id   AF-R5D5B4-F1
#
_cell.length_a   1.000
_cell.length_b   1.000
_cell.length_c   1.000
_cell.angle_alpha   90.00
_cell.angle_beta   90.00
_cell.angle_gamma   90.00
#
_symmetry.space_group_name_H-M   'P 1'
#
loop_
_entity.id
_entity.type
_entity.pdbx_description
1 polymer ?
#
loop_
_entity_poly.entity_id
_entity_poly.type
_entity_poly.pdbx_seq_one_letter_code
_entity_poly.pdbx_strand_id
1 'polypeptide(L)' 'MKKIAKLLGVGVGAYAVLFAVFFFDLDGKFLFNVFEPFVKKHYDNMPRRDMTQIPYDVNKFPDYKYDEV' A
#
# COMPACT_ATOMS: atom_id res chain seq x y z
N MET A 1 -3.60 -37.72 -14.45
CA MET A 1 -2.29 -37.11 -14.12
C MET A 1 -2.03 -35.78 -14.84
N LYS A 2 -2.04 -35.70 -16.19
CA LYS A 2 -1.79 -34.43 -16.92
C LYS A 2 -2.70 -33.26 -16.55
N LYS A 3 -4.00 -33.49 -16.34
CA LYS A 3 -4.95 -32.44 -15.94
C LYS A 3 -4.64 -31.88 -14.54
N ILE A 4 -4.24 -32.75 -13.61
CA ILE A 4 -3.85 -32.38 -12.25
C ILE A 4 -2.58 -31.53 -12.27
N ALA A 5 -1.56 -31.97 -13.03
CA ALA A 5 -0.33 -31.20 -13.20
C ALA A 5 -0.58 -29.81 -13.81
N LYS A 6 -1.50 -29.71 -14.78
CA LYS A 6 -1.88 -28.43 -15.38
C LYS A 6 -2.61 -27.52 -14.39
N LEU A 7 -3.49 -28.07 -13.56
CA LEU A 7 -4.19 -27.32 -12.51
C LEU A 7 -3.22 -26.79 -11.44
N LEU A 8 -2.28 -27.64 -11.01
CA LEU A 8 -1.21 -27.25 -10.09
C LEU A 8 -0.31 -26.16 -10.69
N GLY A 9 0.05 -26.28 -11.97
CA GLY A 9 0.83 -25.25 -12.67
C GLY A 9 0.13 -23.89 -12.70
N VAL A 10 -1.19 -23.86 -12.95
CA VAL A 10 -1.98 -22.63 -12.86
C VAL A 10 -2.03 -22.09 -11.43
N GLY A 11 -2.22 -22.96 -10.44
CA GLY A 11 -2.23 -22.56 -9.03
C GLY A 11 -0.90 -21.92 -8.59
N VAL A 12 0.23 -22.52 -8.96
CA VAL A 12 1.56 -21.98 -8.69
C VAL A 12 1.78 -20.66 -9.41
N GLY A 13 1.37 -20.56 -10.69
CA GLY A 13 1.47 -19.31 -11.45
C GLY A 13 0.65 -18.19 -10.83
N ALA A 14 -0.60 -18.47 -10.46
CA ALA A 14 -1.47 -17.50 -9.79
C ALA A 14 -0.89 -17.06 -8.44
N TYR A 15 -0.38 -18.00 -7.65
CA TYR A 15 0.27 -17.68 -6.37
C TYR A 15 1.53 -16.84 -6.54
N ALA A 16 2.37 -17.13 -7.54
CA ALA A 16 3.57 -16.34 -7.83
C ALA A 16 3.23 -14.90 -8.26
N VAL A 17 2.18 -14.72 -9.07
CA VAL A 17 1.68 -13.38 -9.45
C VAL A 17 1.16 -12.64 -8.22
N LEU A 18 0.33 -13.30 -7.41
CA LEU A 18 -0.23 -12.70 -6.20
C LEU A 18 0.87 -12.31 -5.21
N PHE A 19 1.87 -13.18 -5.04
CA PHE A 19 3.07 -12.89 -4.26
C PHE A 19 3.77 -11.65 -4.78
N ALA A 20 4.03 -11.54 -6.08
CA ALA A 20 4.70 -10.36 -6.64
C ALA A 20 3.89 -9.07 -6.43
N VAL A 21 2.56 -9.13 -6.58
CA VAL A 21 1.68 -7.97 -6.35
C VAL A 21 1.77 -7.49 -4.90
N PHE A 22 1.60 -8.38 -3.93
CA PHE A 22 1.59 -7.98 -2.52
C PHE A 22 2.98 -7.76 -1.93
N PHE A 23 3.96 -8.59 -2.27
CA PHE A 23 5.32 -8.49 -1.72
C PHE A 23 6.01 -7.19 -2.14
N PHE A 24 5.81 -6.76 -3.39
CA PHE A 24 6.36 -5.49 -3.89
C PHE A 24 5.41 -4.30 -3.74
N ASP A 25 4.24 -4.50 -3.10
CA ASP A 25 3.19 -3.49 -2.90
C ASP A 25 2.79 -2.80 -4.22
N LEU A 26 2.60 -3.60 -5.27
CA LEU A 26 2.26 -3.08 -6.61
C LEU A 26 0.83 -2.54 -6.66
N ASP A 27 -0.08 -3.11 -5.87
CA ASP A 27 -1.45 -2.63 -5.72
C ASP A 27 -1.48 -1.28 -5.00
N GLY A 28 -0.75 -1.13 -3.89
CA GLY A 28 -0.60 0.15 -3.19
C GLY A 28 0.03 1.23 -4.09
N LYS A 29 1.10 0.88 -4.81
CA LYS A 29 1.74 1.79 -5.78
C LYS A 29 0.83 2.17 -6.93
N PHE A 30 0.04 1.23 -7.46
CA PHE A 30 -0.93 1.53 -8.50
C PHE A 30 -2.03 2.47 -8.00
N LEU A 31 -2.57 2.20 -6.81
CA LEU A 31 -3.59 3.02 -6.16
C LEU A 31 -3.10 4.45 -5.97
N PHE A 32 -1.89 4.63 -5.42
CA PHE A 32 -1.34 5.94 -5.12
C PHE A 32 -0.88 6.72 -6.36
N ASN A 33 -0.17 6.07 -7.29
CA ASN A 33 0.46 6.78 -8.41
C ASN A 33 -0.43 6.91 -9.64
N VAL A 34 -1.47 6.09 -9.80
CA VAL A 34 -2.30 6.06 -11.02
C VAL A 34 -3.76 6.27 -10.70
N PHE A 35 -4.34 5.44 -9.84
CA PHE A 35 -5.79 5.46 -9.59
C PHE A 35 -6.23 6.73 -8.86
N GLU A 36 -5.55 7.11 -7.78
CA GLU A 36 -5.87 8.32 -7.01
C GLU A 36 -5.77 9.60 -7.87
N PRO A 37 -4.69 9.83 -8.65
CA PRO A 37 -4.63 10.96 -9.58
C PRO A 37 -5.76 10.97 -10.61
N PHE A 38 -6.13 9.81 -11.16
CA PHE A 38 -7.23 9.69 -12.11
C PHE A 38 -8.57 10.08 -11.47
N VAL A 39 -8.90 9.51 -10.30
CA VAL A 39 -10.16 9.81 -9.58
C VAL A 39 -10.19 11.26 -9.12
N LYS A 40 -9.08 11.80 -8.62
CA LYS A 40 -8.97 13.21 -8.23
C LYS A 40 -9.27 14.15 -9.40
N LYS A 41 -8.73 13.85 -10.58
CA LYS A 41 -8.97 14.62 -11.81
C LYS A 41 -10.40 14.48 -12.34
N HIS A 42 -10.99 13.29 -12.20
CA HIS A 42 -12.28 13.01 -12.80
C HIS A 42 -13.48 13.38 -11.91
N TYR A 43 -13.38 13.20 -10.59
CA TYR A 43 -14.51 13.31 -9.67
C TYR A 43 -14.35 14.41 -8.61
N ASP A 44 -13.17 14.55 -8.01
CA ASP A 44 -13.02 15.38 -6.79
C ASP A 44 -12.67 16.84 -7.11
N ASN A 45 -11.83 17.11 -8.12
CA ASN A 45 -11.31 18.45 -8.50
C ASN A 45 -10.79 19.32 -7.34
N MET A 46 -10.56 18.73 -6.17
CA MET A 46 -10.09 19.42 -4.97
C MET A 46 -8.59 19.19 -4.77
N PRO A 47 -7.88 20.18 -4.21
CA PRO A 47 -6.50 20.00 -3.80
C PRO A 47 -6.42 19.05 -2.59
N ARG A 48 -6.10 17.77 -2.84
CA ARG A 48 -5.67 16.83 -1.79
C ARG A 48 -4.27 17.19 -1.28
N ARG A 49 -4.11 17.17 0.05
CA ARG A 49 -2.81 17.30 0.72
C ARG A 49 -2.03 15.99 0.55
N ASP A 50 -0.71 16.10 0.41
CA ASP A 50 0.15 14.93 0.40
C ASP A 50 0.29 14.37 1.82
N MET A 51 -0.30 13.19 2.05
CA MET A 51 -0.31 12.54 3.36
C MET A 51 1.10 12.14 3.81
N THR A 52 2.04 11.95 2.89
CA THR A 52 3.45 11.58 3.21
C THR A 52 4.25 12.76 3.76
N GLN A 53 3.79 13.98 3.50
CA GLN A 53 4.45 15.22 3.94
C GLN A 53 3.85 15.76 5.24
N ILE A 54 2.82 15.12 5.80
CA ILE A 54 2.19 15.57 7.03
C ILE A 54 3.12 15.19 8.20
N PRO A 55 3.69 16.16 8.92
CA PRO A 55 4.54 15.86 10.05
C PRO A 55 3.70 15.19 11.14
N TYR A 56 4.22 14.11 11.71
CA TYR A 56 3.64 13.55 12.92
C TYR A 56 3.85 14.53 14.08
N ASP A 57 2.86 14.61 14.97
CA ASP A 57 2.89 15.41 16.20
C ASP A 57 3.88 14.83 17.26
N VAL A 58 4.99 14.21 16.83
CA VAL A 58 5.98 13.58 17.73
C VAL A 58 6.64 14.58 18.67
N ASN A 59 6.75 15.84 18.27
CA ASN A 59 7.34 16.92 19.06
C ASN A 59 6.29 17.83 19.72
N LYS A 60 5.01 17.45 19.68
CA LYS A 60 3.93 18.30 20.21
C LYS A 60 3.88 18.32 21.73
N PHE A 61 4.34 17.25 22.37
CA PHE A 61 4.32 17.10 23.82
C PHE A 61 5.75 16.92 24.33
N PRO A 62 6.04 17.40 25.56
CA PRO A 62 7.33 17.14 26.19
C PRO A 62 7.55 15.64 26.37
N ASP A 63 8.82 15.21 26.29
CA ASP A 63 9.20 13.83 26.55
C ASP A 63 8.72 13.38 27.93
N TYR A 64 8.16 12.18 28.01
CA TYR A 64 7.75 11.58 29.27
C TYR A 64 8.99 11.32 30.14
N LYS A 65 9.04 11.91 31.33
CA LYS A 65 10.10 11.68 32.32
C LYS A 65 9.57 10.81 33.45
N TYR A 66 10.35 9.82 33.85
CA TYR A 66 10.11 9.10 35.10
C TYR A 66 10.64 9.94 36.26
N ASP A 67 9.91 9.95 37.37
CA ASP A 67 10.41 10.50 38.61
C ASP A 67 11.56 9.61 39.11
N GLU A 68 12.73 10.20 39.36
CA GLU A 68 13.87 9.50 39.95
C GLU A 68 13.51 9.16 41.41
N VAL A 69 13.54 7.86 41.77
CA VAL A 69 13.27 7.34 43.12
C VAL A 69 14.52 7.40 43.99
#